data_AF-A0A511N525-F1
#
_entry.id   AF-A0A511N525-F1
#
_cell.length_a   1.000
_cell.length_b   1.000
_cell.length_c   1.000
_cell.angle_alpha   90.00
_cell.angle_beta   90.00
_cell.angle_gamma   90.00
#
_symmetry.space_group_name_H-M   'P 1'
#
loop_
_entity.id
_entity.type
_entity.pdbx_description
1 polymer ?
#
loop_
_entity_poly.entity_id
_entity_poly.type
_entity_poly.pdbx_seq_one_letter_code
_entity_poly.pdbx_strand_id
1 'polypeptide(L)'
;MNPIPVPHIQQPRCFMVYALAPAGVSAREANEKVNLYVEDPKRGMALYHDHFIGTRGGMVIFFVENEEQRQALTDPGPLEGWSLTVHPLIYSRSPGGFDAQIAFTLKAYRDLNWEEVQLEKRPQYGNASEEASTGVESCSIN
;
A
#
# COMPACT_ATOMS: atom_id res chain seq x y z
N MET A 1 -3.45 20.81 -9.58
CA MET A 1 -2.68 19.84 -10.38
C MET A 1 -3.66 19.16 -11.32
N ASN A 2 -3.35 19.08 -12.62
CA ASN A 2 -4.18 18.30 -13.54
C ASN A 2 -4.03 16.81 -13.19
N PRO A 3 -5.11 16.02 -13.15
CA PRO A 3 -4.99 14.58 -12.92
C PRO A 3 -4.14 13.97 -14.04
N ILE A 4 -3.09 13.24 -13.65
CA ILE A 4 -2.29 12.45 -14.58
C ILE A 4 -3.24 11.42 -15.20
N PRO A 5 -3.42 11.37 -16.53
CA PRO A 5 -4.26 10.37 -17.15
C PRO A 5 -3.76 8.99 -16.76
N VAL A 6 -4.61 8.18 -16.13
CA VAL A 6 -4.28 6.78 -15.90
C VAL A 6 -4.11 6.13 -17.28
N PRO A 7 -2.94 5.53 -17.58
CA PRO A 7 -2.73 4.92 -18.89
C PRO A 7 -3.78 3.83 -19.12
N HIS A 8 -4.28 3.74 -20.36
CA HIS A 8 -5.31 2.78 -20.72
C HIS A 8 -4.74 1.34 -20.63
N ILE A 9 -4.97 0.70 -19.48
CA ILE A 9 -4.46 -0.65 -19.17
C ILE A 9 -5.59 -1.65 -19.31
N GLN A 10 -5.40 -2.62 -20.20
CA GLN A 10 -6.41 -3.66 -20.48
C GLN A 10 -6.16 -4.96 -19.72
N GLN A 11 -4.91 -5.25 -19.32
CA GLN A 11 -4.54 -6.52 -18.70
C GLN A 11 -4.50 -6.43 -17.17
N PRO A 12 -4.93 -7.50 -16.46
CA PRO A 12 -4.80 -7.60 -15.01
C PRO A 12 -3.38 -7.32 -14.53
N ARG A 13 -3.24 -6.59 -13.43
CA ARG A 13 -1.96 -6.31 -12.77
C ARG A 13 -2.16 -5.66 -11.40
N CYS A 14 -1.06 -5.57 -10.68
CA CYS A 14 -0.99 -4.84 -9.44
C CYS A 14 -0.88 -3.32 -9.70
N PHE A 15 -1.54 -2.54 -8.85
CA PHE A 15 -1.47 -1.10 -8.79
C PHE A 15 -1.01 -0.68 -7.40
N MET A 16 -0.11 0.30 -7.34
CA MET A 16 0.22 1.01 -6.11
C MET A 16 -0.70 2.21 -5.97
N VAL A 17 -1.37 2.29 -4.82
CA VAL A 17 -2.09 3.46 -4.37
C VAL A 17 -1.25 4.13 -3.29
N TYR A 18 -1.05 5.44 -3.40
CA TYR A 18 -0.38 6.28 -2.42
C TYR A 18 -1.34 7.41 -2.02
N ALA A 19 -1.65 7.51 -0.73
CA ALA A 19 -2.65 8.44 -0.23
C ALA A 19 -2.09 9.27 0.93
N LEU A 20 -2.26 10.59 0.86
CA LEU A 20 -1.88 11.53 1.93
C LEU A 20 -3.09 12.28 2.44
N ALA A 21 -3.26 12.27 3.76
CA ALA A 21 -4.35 12.98 4.43
C ALA A 21 -4.12 14.49 4.39
N PRO A 22 -5.19 15.30 4.36
CA PRO A 22 -5.07 16.74 4.53
C PRO A 22 -4.56 17.10 5.94
N ALA A 23 -4.07 18.33 6.09
CA ALA A 23 -3.62 18.83 7.39
C ALA A 23 -4.77 18.82 8.42
N GLY A 24 -4.42 18.57 9.69
CA GLY A 24 -5.38 18.57 10.80
C GLY A 24 -6.05 17.23 11.07
N VAL A 25 -5.88 16.22 10.20
CA VAL A 25 -6.37 14.86 10.43
C VAL A 25 -5.48 14.16 11.46
N SER A 26 -6.11 13.51 12.45
CA SER A 26 -5.38 12.72 13.45
C SER A 26 -4.81 11.43 12.85
N ALA A 27 -3.75 10.85 13.43
CA ALA A 27 -3.20 9.58 12.94
C ALA A 27 -4.23 8.45 12.95
N ARG A 28 -4.97 8.33 14.05
CA ARG A 28 -6.06 7.36 14.20
C ARG A 28 -7.12 7.51 13.11
N GLU A 29 -7.62 8.72 12.89
CA GLU A 29 -8.62 8.98 11.85
C GLU A 29 -8.08 8.69 10.44
N ALA A 30 -6.82 9.08 10.17
CA ALA A 30 -6.19 8.77 8.90
C ALA A 30 -6.11 7.26 8.66
N ASN A 31 -5.70 6.50 9.67
CA ASN A 31 -5.56 5.05 9.57
C ASN A 31 -6.92 4.37 9.42
N GLU A 32 -7.94 4.80 10.19
CA GLU A 32 -9.32 4.32 10.03
C GLU A 32 -9.83 4.54 8.59
N LYS A 33 -9.57 5.71 7.99
CA LYS A 33 -9.97 6.00 6.61
C LYS A 33 -9.22 5.16 5.56
N VAL A 34 -7.92 4.93 5.75
CA VAL A 34 -7.14 4.03 4.88
C VAL A 34 -7.67 2.59 4.98
N ASN A 35 -8.00 2.12 6.18
CA ASN A 35 -8.57 0.77 6.38
C ASN A 35 -9.89 0.62 5.62
N LEU A 36 -10.81 1.59 5.76
CA LEU A 36 -12.06 1.59 5.01
C LEU A 36 -11.87 1.58 3.49
N TYR A 37 -10.82 2.25 3.00
CA TYR A 37 -10.47 2.24 1.58
C TYR A 37 -9.93 0.86 1.13
N VAL A 38 -9.12 0.20 1.96
CA VAL A 38 -8.55 -1.14 1.71
C VAL A 38 -9.63 -2.22 1.74
N GLU A 39 -10.60 -2.10 2.65
CA GLU A 39 -11.65 -3.08 2.89
C GLU A 39 -12.68 -3.17 1.74
N ASP A 40 -12.80 -2.16 0.89
CA ASP A 40 -13.80 -2.15 -0.18
C ASP A 40 -13.43 -3.14 -1.31
N PRO A 41 -14.17 -4.27 -1.44
CA PRO A 41 -13.84 -5.31 -2.42
C PRO A 41 -14.02 -4.84 -3.87
N LYS A 42 -14.71 -3.72 -4.10
CA LYS A 42 -14.84 -3.13 -5.45
C LYS A 42 -13.51 -2.66 -6.01
N ARG A 43 -12.50 -2.44 -5.17
CA ARG A 43 -11.16 -1.93 -5.54
C ARG A 43 -10.21 -3.03 -6.01
N GLY A 44 -10.66 -4.29 -5.99
CA GLY A 44 -9.83 -5.45 -6.29
C GLY A 44 -9.24 -6.06 -5.02
N MET A 45 -8.28 -6.96 -5.19
CA MET A 45 -7.68 -7.69 -4.08
C MET A 45 -6.51 -6.90 -3.48
N ALA A 46 -6.65 -6.39 -2.26
CA ALA A 46 -5.54 -5.79 -1.53
C ALA A 46 -4.52 -6.88 -1.14
N LEU A 47 -3.29 -6.77 -1.66
CA LEU A 47 -2.19 -7.70 -1.40
C LEU A 47 -1.29 -7.23 -0.25
N TYR A 48 -1.19 -5.92 -0.09
CA TYR A 48 -0.36 -5.26 0.91
C TYR A 48 -0.98 -3.89 1.20
N HIS A 49 -0.99 -3.49 2.46
CA HIS A 49 -1.18 -2.10 2.82
C HIS A 49 -0.33 -1.78 4.04
N ASP A 50 0.03 -0.50 4.18
CA ASP A 50 0.66 0.00 5.39
C ASP A 50 0.39 1.49 5.55
N HIS A 51 0.57 1.98 6.77
CA HIS A 51 0.36 3.35 7.18
C HIS A 51 1.70 4.08 7.35
N PHE A 52 1.69 5.38 7.15
CA PHE A 52 2.91 6.19 7.26
C PHE A 52 3.13 6.73 8.67
N ILE A 53 4.38 6.61 9.15
CA ILE A 53 4.87 7.38 10.30
C ILE A 53 5.12 8.84 9.87
N GLY A 54 4.79 9.79 10.76
CA GLY A 54 4.93 11.22 10.52
C GLY A 54 3.80 11.75 9.63
N THR A 55 4.02 11.79 8.31
CA THR A 55 3.00 12.30 7.36
C THR A 55 1.82 11.35 7.36
N ARG A 56 0.60 11.85 7.58
CA ARG A 56 -0.59 11.01 7.68
C ARG A 56 -0.99 10.47 6.32
N GLY A 57 -1.18 9.16 6.22
CA GLY A 57 -1.44 8.50 4.95
C GLY A 57 -1.13 7.03 4.99
N GLY A 58 -1.08 6.43 3.81
CA GLY A 58 -0.68 5.05 3.64
C GLY A 58 -0.45 4.71 2.18
N MET A 59 0.00 3.47 1.98
CA MET A 59 0.15 2.88 0.67
C MET A 59 -0.54 1.53 0.61
N VAL A 60 -1.06 1.18 -0.56
CA VAL A 60 -1.74 -0.09 -0.80
C VAL A 60 -1.31 -0.65 -2.15
N ILE A 61 -1.11 -1.97 -2.22
CA ILE A 61 -0.97 -2.71 -3.47
C ILE A 61 -2.26 -3.50 -3.71
N PHE A 62 -2.98 -3.17 -4.78
CA PHE A 62 -4.16 -3.92 -5.22
C PHE A 62 -3.84 -4.73 -6.47
N PHE A 63 -4.25 -6.00 -6.52
CA PHE A 63 -4.40 -6.71 -7.78
C PHE A 63 -5.77 -6.40 -8.38
N VAL A 64 -5.74 -5.89 -9.61
CA VAL A 64 -6.92 -5.42 -10.35
C VAL A 64 -7.06 -6.21 -11.65
N GLU A 65 -8.27 -6.71 -11.89
CA GLU A 65 -8.60 -7.60 -13.00
C GLU A 65 -9.35 -6.88 -14.12
N ASN A 66 -10.27 -5.98 -13.77
CA ASN A 66 -11.20 -5.35 -14.71
C ASN A 66 -11.21 -3.82 -14.61
N GLU A 67 -11.96 -3.18 -15.52
CA GLU A 67 -12.02 -1.72 -15.63
C GLU A 67 -12.77 -1.09 -14.47
N GLU A 68 -13.82 -1.75 -14.00
CA GLU A 68 -14.65 -1.30 -12.88
C GLU A 68 -13.81 -1.18 -11.59
N GLN A 69 -12.96 -2.18 -11.33
CA GLN A 69 -12.01 -2.14 -10.21
C GLN A 69 -10.94 -1.05 -10.39
N ARG A 70 -10.46 -0.81 -11.61
CA ARG A 70 -9.51 0.29 -11.88
C ARG A 70 -10.13 1.66 -11.60
N GLN A 71 -11.37 1.86 -12.02
CA GLN A 71 -12.11 3.08 -11.76
C GLN A 71 -12.34 3.26 -10.25
N ALA A 72 -12.67 2.17 -9.55
CA ALA A 72 -12.83 2.18 -8.10
C ALA A 72 -11.54 2.60 -7.37
N LEU A 73 -10.33 2.29 -7.88
CA LEU A 73 -9.09 2.81 -7.30
C LEU A 73 -8.96 4.33 -7.40
N THR A 74 -9.48 4.94 -8.46
CA THR A 74 -9.41 6.40 -8.64
C THR A 74 -10.51 7.16 -7.92
N ASP A 75 -11.56 6.46 -7.49
CA ASP A 75 -12.59 7.01 -6.63
C ASP A 75 -12.04 7.19 -5.20
N PRO A 76 -12.01 8.41 -4.64
CA PRO A 76 -11.47 8.64 -3.31
C PRO A 76 -12.30 7.98 -2.20
N GLY A 77 -13.63 7.83 -2.35
CA GLY A 77 -14.51 7.25 -1.34
C GLY A 77 -14.26 7.80 0.09
N PRO A 78 -13.85 6.98 1.08
CA PRO A 78 -13.56 7.45 2.44
C PRO A 78 -12.38 8.43 2.53
N LEU A 79 -11.55 8.51 1.49
CA LEU A 79 -10.40 9.40 1.33
C LEU A 79 -10.76 10.72 0.60
N GLU A 80 -12.03 11.11 0.58
CA GLU A 80 -12.44 12.40 0.00
C GLU A 80 -11.62 13.57 0.57
N GLY A 81 -11.09 14.43 -0.30
CA GLY A 81 -10.20 15.54 0.06
C GLY A 81 -8.72 15.18 0.28
N TRP A 82 -8.32 13.92 0.09
CA TRP A 82 -6.92 13.47 0.21
C TRP A 82 -6.15 13.65 -1.10
N SER A 83 -4.82 13.69 -1.01
CA SER A 83 -3.96 13.57 -2.19
C SER A 83 -3.78 12.09 -2.53
N LEU A 84 -4.48 11.62 -3.55
CA LEU A 84 -4.49 10.22 -3.99
C LEU A 84 -3.74 10.07 -5.32
N THR A 85 -2.79 9.14 -5.37
CA THR A 85 -2.08 8.78 -6.61
C THR A 85 -2.13 7.28 -6.84
N VAL A 86 -2.40 6.87 -8.08
CA VAL A 86 -2.57 5.47 -8.49
C VAL A 86 -1.59 5.16 -9.62
N HIS A 87 -0.75 4.14 -9.44
CA HIS A 87 0.28 3.76 -10.39
C HIS A 87 0.22 2.26 -10.72
N PRO A 88 0.11 1.89 -12.00
CA PRO A 88 0.23 0.50 -12.42
C PRO A 88 1.67 0.00 -12.30
N LEU A 89 1.86 -1.23 -11.81
CA LEU A 89 3.16 -1.87 -11.77
C LEU A 89 3.47 -2.59 -13.10
N ILE A 90 4.74 -2.57 -13.52
CA ILE A 90 5.17 -3.12 -14.82
C ILE A 90 5.17 -4.65 -14.82
N TYR A 91 5.78 -5.25 -13.79
CA TYR A 91 6.08 -6.67 -13.74
C TYR A 91 5.07 -7.49 -12.93
N SER A 92 4.44 -6.89 -11.93
CA SER A 92 3.49 -7.55 -11.03
C SER A 92 2.13 -7.76 -11.69
N ARG A 93 2.04 -8.67 -12.66
CA ARG A 93 0.81 -8.94 -13.43
C ARG A 93 -0.20 -9.87 -12.74
N SER A 94 0.11 -10.33 -11.54
CA SER A 94 -0.73 -11.16 -10.68
C SER A 94 -0.22 -11.06 -9.24
N PRO A 95 -0.97 -11.57 -8.23
CA PRO A 95 -0.48 -11.65 -6.86
C PRO A 95 0.84 -12.43 -6.74
N GLY A 96 0.92 -13.60 -7.39
CA GLY A 96 2.17 -14.37 -7.47
C GLY A 96 3.28 -13.62 -8.22
N GLY A 97 2.94 -12.79 -9.21
CA GLY A 97 3.89 -11.92 -9.90
C GLY A 97 4.44 -10.79 -9.01
N PHE A 98 3.66 -10.33 -8.02
CA PHE A 98 4.14 -9.37 -7.01
C PHE A 98 5.14 -10.04 -6.06
N ASP A 99 4.81 -11.21 -5.52
CA ASP A 99 5.72 -12.00 -4.68
C ASP A 99 7.02 -12.37 -5.43
N ALA A 100 6.91 -12.85 -6.68
CA ALA A 100 8.07 -13.16 -7.51
C ALA A 100 8.97 -11.94 -7.75
N GLN A 101 8.42 -10.72 -7.79
CA GLN A 101 9.22 -9.50 -7.91
C GLN A 101 9.98 -9.15 -6.63
N ILE A 102 9.43 -9.46 -5.45
CA ILE A 102 10.15 -9.36 -4.17
C ILE A 102 11.34 -10.33 -4.20
N ALA A 103 11.09 -11.59 -4.55
CA ALA A 103 12.12 -12.62 -4.64
C ALA A 103 13.22 -12.27 -5.65
N PHE A 104 12.83 -11.84 -6.85
CA PHE A 104 13.76 -11.40 -7.87
C PHE A 104 14.63 -10.23 -7.40
N THR A 105 14.03 -9.22 -6.78
CA THR A 105 14.75 -8.01 -6.31
C THR A 105 15.79 -8.36 -5.27
N LEU A 106 15.43 -9.17 -4.27
CA LEU A 106 16.36 -9.62 -3.23
C LEU A 106 17.53 -10.42 -3.80
N LYS A 107 17.23 -11.37 -4.69
CA LYS A 107 18.27 -12.20 -5.31
C LYS A 107 19.19 -11.38 -6.22
N ALA A 108 18.62 -10.58 -7.11
CA ALA A 108 19.39 -9.87 -8.13
C ALA A 108 20.29 -8.77 -7.55
N TYR A 109 19.86 -8.09 -6.48
CA TYR A 109 20.55 -6.91 -5.97
C TYR A 109 21.22 -7.11 -4.60
N ARG A 110 20.93 -8.19 -3.89
CA ARG A 110 21.50 -8.47 -2.56
C ARG A 110 21.97 -9.92 -2.38
N ASP A 111 21.80 -10.77 -3.39
CA ASP A 111 22.09 -12.21 -3.34
C ASP A 111 21.35 -12.95 -2.21
N LEU A 112 20.19 -12.43 -1.80
CA LEU A 112 19.36 -13.01 -0.73
C LEU A 112 18.25 -13.90 -1.31
N ASN A 113 17.91 -14.96 -0.59
CA ASN A 113 16.77 -15.83 -0.89
C ASN A 113 15.54 -15.36 -0.12
N TRP A 114 14.43 -15.08 -0.81
CA TRP A 114 13.21 -14.60 -0.19
C TRP A 114 12.59 -15.60 0.79
N GLU A 115 12.61 -16.90 0.47
CA GLU A 115 12.08 -17.95 1.36
C GLU A 115 12.84 -17.99 2.69
N GLU A 116 14.16 -17.77 2.66
CA GLU A 116 14.98 -17.71 3.87
C GLU A 116 14.72 -16.43 4.66
N VAL A 117 14.64 -15.27 3.98
CA VAL A 117 14.36 -13.97 4.61
C VAL A 117 13.01 -13.98 5.33
N GLN A 118 11.99 -14.64 4.77
CA GLN A 118 10.68 -14.78 5.43
C GLN A 118 10.75 -15.54 6.76
N LEU A 119 11.73 -16.43 6.91
CA LEU A 119 11.90 -17.26 8.11
C LEU A 119 12.84 -16.59 9.14
N GLU A 120 13.50 -15.49 8.79
CA GLU A 120 14.39 -14.76 9.71
C GLU A 120 13.60 -14.24 10.91
N LYS A 121 13.99 -14.67 12.11
CA LYS A 121 13.51 -14.07 13.35
C LYS A 121 14.26 -12.78 13.60
N ARG A 122 13.57 -11.65 13.46
CA ARG A 122 14.10 -10.35 13.87
C ARG A 122 13.58 -9.98 15.26
N PRO A 123 14.31 -9.16 16.02
CA PRO A 123 13.78 -8.56 17.24
C PRO A 123 12.45 -7.88 16.96
N GLN A 124 11.57 -7.87 17.96
CA GLN A 124 10.40 -7.00 17.91
C GLN A 124 10.89 -5.56 18.05
N TYR A 125 10.56 -4.73 17.06
CA TYR A 125 10.83 -3.30 17.10
C TYR A 125 9.55 -2.56 17.48
N GLY A 126 9.65 -1.64 18.44
CA GLY A 126 8.55 -0.76 18.79
C GLY A 126 7.28 -1.47 19.26
N ASN A 127 6.17 -0.75 19.13
CA ASN A 127 4.81 -1.08 19.51
C ASN A 127 3.87 -0.63 18.40
N ALA A 128 3.56 -1.55 17.49
CA ALA A 128 2.73 -1.28 16.32
C ALA A 128 1.35 -0.68 16.67
N SER A 129 0.75 -1.03 17.81
CA SER A 129 -0.55 -0.46 18.20
C SER A 129 -0.43 1.02 18.59
N GLU A 130 0.64 1.38 19.29
CA GLU A 130 0.93 2.76 19.66
C GLU A 130 1.27 3.58 18.41
N GLU A 131 2.13 3.04 17.54
CA GLU A 131 2.50 3.63 16.26
C GLU A 131 1.29 3.83 15.35
N ALA A 132 0.39 2.86 15.26
CA ALA A 132 -0.85 3.00 14.50
C ALA A 132 -1.79 4.08 15.10
N SER A 133 -1.77 4.29 16.41
CA SER A 133 -2.64 5.29 17.05
C SER A 133 -2.09 6.72 16.98
N THR A 134 -0.76 6.86 17.03
CA THR A 134 -0.06 8.16 17.12
C THR A 134 0.57 8.58 15.79
N GLY A 135 0.83 7.60 14.91
CA GLY A 135 1.67 7.71 13.72
C GLY A 135 3.05 8.29 14.03
N VAL A 136 3.59 7.97 15.20
CA VAL A 136 4.94 8.32 15.65
C VAL A 136 5.65 7.01 15.95
N GLU A 137 6.90 6.88 15.52
CA GLU A 137 7.75 5.72 15.85
C GLU A 137 7.87 5.57 17.36
N SER A 138 7.63 4.36 17.85
CA SER A 138 7.76 4.06 19.27
C SER A 138 9.18 3.57 19.56
N CYS A 139 9.87 4.25 20.47
CA CYS A 139 11.18 3.79 20.93
C CYS A 139 11.00 2.59 21.85
N SER A 140 11.25 1.39 21.34
CA SER A 140 11.49 0.20 22.17
C SER A 140 12.56 -0.65 21.50
N ILE A 141 13.80 -0.53 21.97
CA ILE A 141 14.86 -1.51 21.71
C ILE A 141 15.09 -2.20 23.05
N ASN A 142 14.63 -3.43 23.18
CA ASN A 142 15.10 -4.34 24.23
C ASN A 142 16.08 -5.33 23.61
#